data_AF-A0A351DR40-F1
#
_entry.id   AF-A0A351DR40-F1
#
_cell.length_a   1.000
_cell.length_b   1.000
_cell.length_c   1.000
_cell.angle_alpha   90.00
_cell.angle_beta   90.00
_cell.angle_gamma   90.00
#
_symmetry.space_group_name_H-M   'P 1'
#
loop_
_entity.id
_entity.type
_entity.pdbx_description
1 polymer ?
#
loop_
_entity_poly.entity_id
_entity_poly.type
_entity_poly.pdbx_seq_one_letter_code
_entity_poly.pdbx_strand_id
1 'polypeptide(L)'
;ALGDQLAEIAIAAAQRRLKSRKQVARKKVTQGPALPGKLADCAGGDAMAGELFLVEGDSAGGSAKQARDREFQAVMPLRGKILNTWEVDSDDILASQEVHDIAVALGVDPSSSDLTALRYGKVCILADADSDGLHIATLLCALFVKHFRPLVEQGHVFVAMPPLYRIDIGKEVFYALDDAEKQGILDRLTAEKRTGKMSVTRFKGLGEMNPSQLRVTTMDPDTRRLVQLVLDDSDASAGTDEVMDKLLGKKRAADRKQWLEASGHMADIA
;
A
#
# COMPACT_ATOMS: atom_id res chain seq x y z
N ALA A 1 30.04 -10.61 -33.14
CA ALA A 1 29.74 -9.36 -32.42
C ALA A 1 28.24 -9.02 -32.52
N LEU A 2 27.74 -8.46 -33.63
CA LEU A 2 26.31 -8.11 -33.76
C LEU A 2 25.39 -9.34 -33.86
N GLY A 3 25.82 -10.38 -34.59
CA GLY A 3 25.07 -11.63 -34.72
C GLY A 3 24.90 -12.38 -33.40
N ASP A 4 25.92 -12.36 -32.54
CA ASP A 4 25.88 -13.00 -31.22
C ASP A 4 24.91 -12.27 -30.28
N GLN A 5 24.89 -10.93 -30.32
CA GLN A 5 23.94 -10.12 -29.56
C GLN A 5 22.48 -10.35 -29.99
N LEU A 6 22.24 -10.46 -31.31
CA LEU A 6 20.91 -10.79 -31.83
C LEU A 6 20.47 -12.21 -31.43
N ALA A 7 21.39 -13.17 -31.43
CA ALA A 7 21.14 -14.52 -30.97
C ALA A 7 20.82 -14.57 -29.48
N GLU A 8 21.55 -13.82 -28.64
CA GLU A 8 21.28 -13.72 -27.19
C GLU A 8 19.90 -13.13 -26.91
N ILE A 9 19.48 -12.07 -27.61
CA ILE A 9 18.15 -11.48 -27.47
C ILE A 9 17.06 -12.51 -27.82
N ALA A 10 17.24 -13.25 -28.92
CA ALA A 10 16.29 -14.26 -29.35
C ALA A 10 16.21 -15.45 -28.36
N ILE A 11 17.36 -15.90 -27.84
CA ILE A 11 17.44 -16.96 -26.84
C ILE A 11 16.79 -16.51 -25.52
N ALA A 12 17.07 -15.30 -25.05
CA ALA A 12 16.47 -14.75 -23.85
C ALA A 12 14.95 -14.60 -23.97
N ALA A 13 14.44 -14.18 -25.14
CA ALA A 13 13.01 -14.12 -25.42
C ALA A 13 12.36 -15.52 -25.46
N ALA A 14 13.05 -16.50 -26.04
CA ALA A 14 12.59 -17.89 -26.07
C ALA A 14 12.56 -18.52 -24.66
N GLN A 15 13.58 -18.27 -23.84
CA GLN A 15 13.65 -18.74 -22.46
C GLN A 15 12.57 -18.09 -21.58
N ARG A 16 12.29 -16.79 -21.74
CA ARG A 16 11.15 -16.12 -21.08
C ARG A 16 9.82 -16.78 -21.41
N ARG A 17 9.56 -17.09 -22.68
CA ARG A 17 8.37 -17.84 -23.11
C ARG A 17 8.31 -19.27 -22.54
N LEU A 18 9.46 -19.93 -22.39
CA LEU A 18 9.51 -21.29 -21.84
C LEU A 18 9.26 -21.30 -20.33
N LYS A 19 9.78 -20.29 -19.61
CA LYS A 19 9.55 -20.10 -18.17
C LYS A 19 8.09 -19.73 -17.88
N SER A 20 7.50 -18.81 -18.65
CA SER A 20 6.08 -18.46 -18.50
C SER A 20 5.15 -19.65 -18.77
N ARG A 21 5.48 -20.52 -19.73
CA ARG A 21 4.75 -21.77 -19.95
C ARG A 21 4.90 -22.80 -18.83
N LYS A 22 6.00 -22.79 -18.07
CA LYS A 22 6.23 -23.73 -16.97
C LYS A 22 5.52 -23.33 -15.67
N GLN A 23 5.26 -22.04 -15.44
CA GLN A 23 4.56 -21.59 -14.22
C GLN A 23 3.06 -21.94 -14.24
N VAL A 24 2.45 -22.15 -15.41
CA VAL A 24 1.03 -22.52 -15.51
C VAL A 24 0.88 -24.02 -15.82
N ALA A 25 1.37 -24.86 -14.92
CA ALA A 25 0.85 -26.23 -14.84
C ALA A 25 -0.60 -26.14 -14.34
N ARG A 26 -1.55 -26.17 -15.28
CA ARG A 26 -3.01 -26.23 -15.05
C ARG A 26 -3.34 -27.26 -13.96
N LYS A 27 -3.58 -26.79 -12.73
CA LYS A 27 -4.41 -27.51 -11.76
C LYS A 27 -5.88 -27.36 -12.19
N LYS A 28 -6.63 -28.44 -11.96
CA LYS A 28 -7.98 -28.71 -12.48
C LYS A 28 -8.95 -27.53 -12.43
N VAL A 29 -9.78 -27.45 -13.47
CA VAL A 29 -10.77 -26.41 -13.84
C VAL A 29 -12.00 -26.39 -12.91
N THR A 30 -11.82 -26.24 -11.59
CA THR A 30 -12.99 -26.06 -10.69
C THR A 30 -12.79 -25.06 -9.56
N GLN A 31 -11.57 -24.68 -9.22
CA GLN A 31 -11.28 -23.61 -8.27
C GLN A 31 -10.03 -22.87 -8.72
N GLY A 32 -10.01 -21.55 -8.61
CA GLY A 32 -8.86 -20.72 -8.94
C GLY A 32 -7.60 -21.09 -8.12
N PRO A 33 -6.49 -20.37 -8.29
CA PRO A 33 -5.31 -20.54 -7.46
C PRO A 33 -5.72 -20.51 -5.98
N ALA A 34 -5.15 -21.39 -5.16
CA ALA A 34 -5.40 -21.37 -3.73
C ALA A 34 -4.97 -20.00 -3.19
N LEU A 35 -5.90 -19.32 -2.52
CA LEU A 35 -5.62 -18.00 -1.96
C LEU A 35 -4.55 -18.11 -0.86
N PRO A 36 -3.75 -17.05 -0.64
CA PRO A 36 -2.76 -17.04 0.42
C PRO A 36 -3.44 -17.30 1.77
N GLY A 37 -2.87 -18.19 2.59
CA GLY A 37 -3.48 -18.55 3.88
C GLY A 37 -3.61 -17.37 4.87
N LYS A 38 -2.85 -16.29 4.65
CA LYS A 38 -2.92 -15.05 5.43
C LYS A 38 -4.04 -14.10 4.99
N LEU A 39 -4.59 -14.28 3.78
CA LEU A 39 -5.66 -13.44 3.24
C LEU A 39 -6.99 -13.75 3.93
N ALA A 40 -7.61 -12.74 4.55
CA ALA A 40 -9.00 -12.78 4.95
C ALA A 40 -9.85 -12.20 3.82
N ASP A 41 -10.43 -13.08 2.99
CA ASP A 41 -11.18 -12.71 1.78
C ASP A 41 -12.58 -12.15 2.10
N CYS A 42 -13.18 -11.39 1.18
CA CYS A 42 -14.56 -10.89 1.26
C CYS A 42 -15.56 -11.88 0.61
N ALA A 43 -16.84 -11.77 0.96
CA ALA A 43 -17.89 -12.65 0.46
C ALA A 43 -18.48 -12.19 -0.88
N GLY A 44 -18.40 -10.90 -1.18
CA GLY A 44 -18.95 -10.27 -2.37
C GLY A 44 -18.26 -10.76 -3.65
N GLY A 45 -19.06 -10.93 -4.70
CA GLY A 45 -18.60 -11.39 -6.01
C GLY A 45 -18.23 -10.26 -6.99
N ASP A 46 -18.56 -9.02 -6.66
CA ASP A 46 -18.20 -7.87 -7.50
C ASP A 46 -16.78 -7.38 -7.16
N ALA A 47 -15.86 -7.66 -8.07
CA ALA A 47 -14.47 -7.25 -7.94
C ALA A 47 -14.34 -5.73 -7.80
N MET A 48 -15.12 -4.92 -8.54
CA MET A 48 -14.98 -3.46 -8.56
C MET A 48 -15.50 -2.79 -7.28
N ALA A 49 -16.46 -3.42 -6.60
CA ALA A 49 -16.88 -3.03 -5.26
C ALA A 49 -15.90 -3.51 -4.17
N GLY A 50 -15.10 -4.53 -4.47
CA GLY A 50 -14.14 -5.14 -3.55
C GLY A 50 -12.95 -4.25 -3.20
N GLU A 51 -12.54 -4.29 -1.94
CA GLU A 51 -11.41 -3.52 -1.40
C GLU A 51 -10.44 -4.46 -0.69
N LEU A 52 -9.15 -4.39 -1.02
CA LEU A 52 -8.08 -5.14 -0.36
C LEU A 52 -7.25 -4.20 0.50
N PHE A 53 -7.19 -4.45 1.80
CA PHE A 53 -6.29 -3.76 2.72
C PHE A 53 -5.00 -4.56 2.92
N LEU A 54 -3.87 -3.98 2.51
CA LEU A 54 -2.53 -4.46 2.82
C LEU A 54 -2.09 -3.85 4.15
N VAL A 55 -2.04 -4.65 5.21
CA VAL A 55 -1.86 -4.15 6.57
C VAL A 55 -0.47 -4.47 7.10
N GLU A 56 0.18 -3.49 7.72
CA GLU A 56 1.44 -3.69 8.41
C GLU A 56 1.27 -4.57 9.67
N GLY A 57 1.84 -5.79 9.62
CA GLY A 57 1.91 -6.68 10.77
C GLY A 57 0.63 -7.46 11.11
N ASP A 58 0.82 -8.58 11.82
CA ASP A 58 -0.28 -9.46 12.23
C ASP A 58 -1.18 -8.81 13.29
N SER A 59 -0.65 -7.89 14.11
CA SER A 59 -1.41 -7.23 15.18
C SER A 59 -2.48 -6.30 14.60
N ALA A 60 -2.08 -5.32 13.78
CA ALA A 60 -3.02 -4.45 13.09
C ALA A 60 -3.89 -5.25 12.12
N GLY A 61 -3.36 -6.29 11.46
CA GLY A 61 -4.14 -7.21 10.63
C GLY A 61 -5.26 -7.92 11.38
N GLY A 62 -5.04 -8.31 12.63
CA GLY A 62 -6.05 -8.90 13.51
C GLY A 62 -7.19 -7.93 13.85
N SER A 63 -6.86 -6.66 14.15
CA SER A 63 -7.84 -5.60 14.38
C SER A 63 -8.61 -5.25 13.11
N ALA A 64 -7.92 -5.11 11.98
CA ALA A 64 -8.53 -4.84 10.68
C ALA A 64 -9.47 -5.97 10.25
N LYS A 65 -9.09 -7.23 10.47
CA LYS A 65 -9.96 -8.39 10.19
C LYS A 65 -11.27 -8.38 11.00
N GLN A 66 -11.25 -7.84 12.21
CA GLN A 66 -12.44 -7.69 13.07
C GLN A 66 -13.27 -6.46 12.70
N ALA A 67 -12.62 -5.38 12.27
CA ALA A 67 -13.25 -4.11 11.91
C ALA A 67 -13.93 -4.12 10.53
N ARG A 68 -13.39 -4.92 9.59
CA ARG A 68 -13.80 -4.94 8.18
C ARG A 68 -15.27 -5.27 7.96
N ASP A 69 -15.81 -4.74 6.89
CA ASP A 69 -17.03 -5.28 6.31
C ASP A 69 -16.71 -6.55 5.52
N ARG A 70 -17.30 -7.69 5.94
CA ARG A 70 -17.02 -8.98 5.29
C ARG A 70 -17.60 -9.08 3.89
N GLU A 71 -18.55 -8.21 3.55
CA GLU A 71 -19.19 -8.23 2.25
C GLU A 71 -18.22 -7.79 1.15
N PHE A 72 -17.50 -6.69 1.33
CA PHE A 72 -16.67 -6.12 0.26
C PHE A 72 -15.22 -5.81 0.65
N GLN A 73 -14.81 -6.00 1.92
CA GLN A 73 -13.45 -5.67 2.35
C GLN A 73 -12.65 -6.93 2.68
N ALA A 74 -11.56 -7.15 1.97
CA ALA A 74 -10.54 -8.15 2.27
C ALA A 74 -9.36 -7.53 3.02
N VAL A 75 -8.69 -8.32 3.86
CA VAL A 75 -7.54 -7.88 4.67
C VAL A 75 -6.41 -8.89 4.50
N MET A 76 -5.22 -8.40 4.15
CA MET A 76 -4.01 -9.20 4.08
C MET A 76 -2.90 -8.58 4.94
N PRO A 77 -2.54 -9.18 6.08
CA PRO A 77 -1.39 -8.74 6.86
C PRO A 77 -0.09 -9.09 6.13
N LEU A 78 0.86 -8.17 6.18
CA LEU A 78 2.22 -8.33 5.67
C LEU A 78 3.18 -8.52 6.85
N ARG A 79 4.05 -9.52 6.76
CA ARG A 79 5.00 -9.84 7.83
C ARG A 79 6.39 -9.35 7.50
N GLY A 80 6.94 -8.53 8.39
CA GLY A 80 8.27 -7.97 8.24
C GLY A 80 8.37 -6.94 7.11
N LYS A 81 9.60 -6.57 6.77
CA LYS A 81 9.87 -5.60 5.70
C LYS A 81 9.77 -6.29 4.34
N ILE A 82 9.07 -5.66 3.42
CA ILE A 82 8.92 -6.15 2.05
C ILE A 82 10.28 -6.03 1.35
N LEU A 83 10.53 -6.94 0.41
CA LEU A 83 11.70 -6.84 -0.46
C LEU A 83 11.65 -5.54 -1.27
N ASN A 84 12.73 -4.78 -1.31
CA ASN A 84 12.87 -3.72 -2.30
C ASN A 84 12.99 -4.35 -3.70
N THR A 85 11.92 -4.25 -4.50
CA THR A 85 11.84 -4.85 -5.84
C THR A 85 12.30 -3.93 -6.96
N TRP A 86 12.73 -2.69 -6.68
CA TRP A 86 13.00 -1.68 -7.71
C TRP A 86 14.05 -2.11 -8.77
N GLU A 87 15.10 -2.79 -8.31
CA GLU A 87 16.19 -3.32 -9.16
C GLU A 87 16.06 -4.83 -9.45
N VAL A 88 14.93 -5.45 -9.11
CA VAL A 88 14.70 -6.89 -9.32
C VAL A 88 13.81 -7.05 -10.54
N ASP A 89 14.15 -7.98 -11.44
CA ASP A 89 13.30 -8.26 -12.61
C ASP A 89 11.98 -8.91 -12.18
N SER A 90 10.88 -8.58 -12.88
CA SER A 90 9.53 -9.09 -12.57
C SER A 90 9.42 -10.62 -12.57
N ASP A 91 10.27 -11.31 -13.31
CA ASP A 91 10.33 -12.78 -13.32
C ASP A 91 10.87 -13.34 -11.99
N ASP A 92 11.70 -12.57 -11.29
CA ASP A 92 12.42 -12.98 -10.08
C ASP A 92 11.75 -12.48 -8.78
N ILE A 93 10.90 -11.44 -8.84
CA ILE A 93 10.22 -10.92 -7.63
C ILE A 93 9.29 -11.94 -6.98
N LEU A 94 8.73 -12.87 -7.77
CA LEU A 94 7.85 -13.94 -7.29
C LEU A 94 8.58 -14.98 -6.42
N ALA A 95 9.93 -14.93 -6.37
CA ALA A 95 10.70 -15.73 -5.41
C ALA A 95 10.48 -15.27 -3.96
N SER A 96 10.04 -14.01 -3.76
CA SER A 96 9.63 -13.49 -2.46
C SER A 96 8.20 -13.93 -2.15
N GLN A 97 8.01 -14.65 -1.05
CA GLN A 97 6.69 -15.14 -0.64
C GLN A 97 5.68 -13.99 -0.42
N GLU A 98 6.12 -12.86 0.16
CA GLU A 98 5.25 -11.70 0.39
C GLU A 98 4.73 -11.10 -0.93
N VAL A 99 5.61 -10.96 -1.93
CA VAL A 99 5.24 -10.40 -3.25
C VAL A 99 4.39 -11.39 -4.04
N HIS A 100 4.75 -12.67 -3.99
CA HIS A 100 3.95 -13.75 -4.57
C HIS A 100 2.53 -13.76 -3.99
N ASP A 101 2.38 -13.66 -2.67
CA ASP A 101 1.06 -13.63 -2.02
C ASP A 101 0.25 -12.39 -2.43
N ILE A 102 0.89 -11.23 -2.60
CA ILE A 102 0.24 -10.01 -3.13
C ILE A 102 -0.27 -10.26 -4.56
N ALA A 103 0.56 -10.80 -5.46
CA ALA A 103 0.15 -11.10 -6.83
C ALA A 103 -1.05 -12.06 -6.88
N VAL A 104 -1.01 -13.13 -6.09
CA VAL A 104 -2.11 -14.10 -5.99
C VAL A 104 -3.38 -13.46 -5.39
N ALA A 105 -3.23 -12.61 -4.37
CA ALA A 105 -4.37 -11.91 -3.77
C ALA A 105 -5.04 -10.97 -4.78
N LEU A 106 -4.25 -10.22 -5.56
CA LEU A 106 -4.74 -9.32 -6.62
C LEU A 106 -5.36 -10.07 -7.79
N GLY A 107 -4.86 -11.27 -8.10
CA GLY A 107 -5.25 -12.03 -9.30
C GLY A 107 -4.56 -11.55 -10.57
N VAL A 108 -3.49 -10.77 -10.44
CA VAL A 108 -2.74 -10.18 -11.55
C VAL A 108 -1.27 -10.54 -11.40
N ASP A 109 -0.64 -10.97 -12.50
CA ASP A 109 0.79 -11.27 -12.52
C ASP A 109 1.64 -9.99 -12.65
N PRO A 110 2.85 -9.96 -12.06
CA PRO A 110 3.80 -8.88 -12.27
C PRO A 110 4.07 -8.61 -13.75
N SER A 111 4.15 -7.33 -14.12
CA SER A 111 4.32 -6.85 -15.50
C SER A 111 3.21 -7.22 -16.49
N SER A 112 2.09 -7.78 -16.03
CA SER A 112 0.89 -7.94 -16.86
C SER A 112 0.23 -6.58 -17.11
N SER A 113 -0.16 -6.33 -18.35
CA SER A 113 -1.06 -5.22 -18.71
C SER A 113 -2.55 -5.58 -18.62
N ASP A 114 -2.85 -6.87 -18.43
CA ASP A 114 -4.20 -7.39 -18.33
C ASP A 114 -4.67 -7.41 -16.87
N LEU A 115 -5.73 -6.64 -16.59
CA LEU A 115 -6.39 -6.56 -15.28
C LEU A 115 -7.75 -7.27 -15.26
N THR A 116 -8.09 -8.07 -16.28
CA THR A 116 -9.39 -8.77 -16.33
C THR A 116 -9.61 -9.74 -15.16
N ALA A 117 -8.53 -10.28 -14.60
CA ALA A 117 -8.56 -11.17 -13.45
C ALA A 117 -8.42 -10.44 -12.10
N LEU A 118 -8.43 -9.10 -12.10
CA LEU A 118 -8.34 -8.30 -10.88
C LEU A 118 -9.50 -8.62 -9.94
N ARG A 119 -9.15 -8.96 -8.69
CA ARG A 119 -10.11 -9.41 -7.68
C ARG A 119 -10.71 -8.29 -6.83
N TYR A 120 -10.04 -7.14 -6.76
CA TYR A 120 -10.45 -6.00 -5.95
C TYR A 120 -10.23 -4.70 -6.72
N GLY A 121 -11.26 -3.85 -6.76
CA GLY A 121 -11.25 -2.56 -7.42
C GLY A 121 -10.43 -1.52 -6.67
N LYS A 122 -10.21 -1.71 -5.36
CA LYS A 122 -9.31 -0.86 -4.57
C LYS A 122 -8.29 -1.70 -3.82
N VAL A 123 -7.05 -1.25 -3.86
CA VAL A 123 -5.92 -1.81 -3.10
C VAL A 123 -5.42 -0.71 -2.17
N CYS A 124 -5.76 -0.82 -0.88
CA CYS A 124 -5.44 0.15 0.15
C CYS A 124 -4.21 -0.28 0.94
N ILE A 125 -3.17 0.54 0.92
CA ILE A 125 -2.00 0.41 1.80
C ILE A 125 -2.36 1.00 3.17
N LEU A 126 -2.35 0.17 4.20
CA LEU A 126 -2.63 0.57 5.58
C LEU A 126 -1.40 0.26 6.46
N ALA A 127 -0.59 1.29 6.69
CA ALA A 127 0.64 1.22 7.48
C ALA A 127 0.59 2.22 8.64
N ASP A 128 1.45 2.02 9.65
CA ASP A 128 1.53 2.90 10.80
C ASP A 128 2.08 4.28 10.38
N ALA A 129 1.66 5.33 11.11
CA ALA A 129 2.13 6.70 10.90
C ALA A 129 3.50 6.95 11.56
N ASP A 130 4.41 5.98 11.44
CA ASP A 130 5.78 6.03 11.94
C ASP A 130 6.80 5.84 10.79
N SER A 131 8.08 5.87 11.12
CA SER A 131 9.15 5.75 10.11
C SER A 131 9.18 4.37 9.43
N ASP A 132 8.78 3.30 10.12
CA ASP A 132 8.79 1.95 9.56
C ASP A 132 7.57 1.73 8.66
N GLY A 133 6.39 2.23 9.04
CA GLY A 133 5.18 2.19 8.23
C GLY A 133 5.30 3.01 6.96
N LEU A 134 5.88 4.22 7.02
CA LEU A 134 6.20 5.02 5.83
C LEU A 134 7.21 4.30 4.91
N HIS A 135 8.16 3.57 5.49
CA HIS A 135 9.11 2.77 4.70
C HIS A 135 8.42 1.60 4.01
N ILE A 136 7.53 0.86 4.69
CA ILE A 136 6.73 -0.22 4.08
C ILE A 136 5.82 0.33 2.98
N ALA A 137 5.16 1.46 3.22
CA ALA A 137 4.35 2.14 2.21
C ALA A 137 5.20 2.50 0.98
N THR A 138 6.40 3.03 1.16
CA THR A 138 7.34 3.36 0.06
C THR A 138 7.72 2.11 -0.74
N LEU A 139 7.98 0.98 -0.08
CA LEU A 139 8.29 -0.29 -0.74
C LEU A 139 7.10 -0.85 -1.53
N LEU A 140 5.88 -0.72 -1.01
CA LEU A 140 4.66 -1.09 -1.73
C LEU A 140 4.42 -0.17 -2.93
N CYS A 141 4.61 1.15 -2.79
CA CYS A 141 4.55 2.08 -3.90
C CYS A 141 5.54 1.69 -5.00
N ALA A 142 6.76 1.30 -4.64
CA ALA A 142 7.76 0.80 -5.59
C ALA A 142 7.30 -0.45 -6.32
N LEU A 143 6.75 -1.42 -5.58
CA LEU A 143 6.20 -2.64 -6.15
C LEU A 143 5.10 -2.32 -7.17
N PHE A 144 4.15 -1.46 -6.81
CA PHE A 144 3.04 -1.11 -7.68
C PHE A 144 3.48 -0.30 -8.89
N VAL A 145 4.32 0.72 -8.73
CA VAL A 145 4.79 1.55 -9.85
C VAL A 145 5.66 0.75 -10.81
N LYS A 146 6.54 -0.11 -10.31
CA LYS A 146 7.49 -0.86 -11.15
C LYS A 146 6.87 -2.09 -11.82
N HIS A 147 6.07 -2.87 -11.08
CA HIS A 147 5.62 -4.18 -11.55
C HIS A 147 4.11 -4.25 -11.80
N PHE A 148 3.31 -3.43 -11.15
CA PHE A 148 1.85 -3.40 -11.35
C PHE A 148 1.39 -2.03 -11.85
N ARG A 149 2.19 -1.41 -12.72
CA ARG A 149 1.98 -0.04 -13.19
C ARG A 149 0.56 0.25 -13.67
N PRO A 150 -0.11 -0.65 -14.42
CA PRO A 150 -1.50 -0.45 -14.84
C PRO A 150 -2.48 -0.28 -13.69
N LEU A 151 -2.24 -0.86 -12.50
CA LEU A 151 -3.09 -0.65 -11.33
C LEU A 151 -3.00 0.79 -10.82
N VAL A 152 -1.80 1.39 -10.86
CA VAL A 152 -1.60 2.77 -10.44
C VAL A 152 -2.17 3.73 -11.48
N GLU A 153 -1.91 3.47 -12.77
CA GLU A 153 -2.42 4.31 -13.87
C GLU A 153 -3.95 4.32 -13.95
N GLN A 154 -4.60 3.20 -13.64
CA GLN A 154 -6.07 3.10 -13.59
C GLN A 154 -6.66 3.53 -12.23
N GLY A 155 -5.82 3.98 -11.29
CA GLY A 155 -6.27 4.54 -10.02
C GLY A 155 -6.82 3.51 -9.02
N HIS A 156 -6.36 2.26 -9.07
CA HIS A 156 -6.79 1.21 -8.15
C HIS A 156 -6.01 1.22 -6.82
N VAL A 157 -4.90 1.94 -6.72
CA VAL A 157 -4.03 1.94 -5.54
C VAL A 157 -4.31 3.15 -4.65
N PHE A 158 -4.47 2.92 -3.35
CA PHE A 158 -4.79 3.92 -2.35
C PHE A 158 -3.87 3.80 -1.14
N VAL A 159 -3.63 4.90 -0.44
CA VAL A 159 -2.96 4.94 0.87
C VAL A 159 -3.98 5.39 1.91
N ALA A 160 -4.16 4.59 2.95
CA ALA A 160 -5.01 4.94 4.07
C ALA A 160 -4.31 5.95 4.98
N MET A 161 -5.06 6.94 5.46
CA MET A 161 -4.56 7.95 6.38
C MET A 161 -5.21 7.78 7.77
N PRO A 162 -4.64 6.96 8.66
CA PRO A 162 -5.11 6.87 10.04
C PRO A 162 -4.89 8.20 10.79
N PRO A 163 -5.76 8.53 11.76
CA PRO A 163 -5.59 9.72 12.58
C PRO A 163 -4.43 9.57 13.57
N LEU A 164 -3.66 10.63 13.79
CA LEU A 164 -2.65 10.70 14.84
C LEU A 164 -3.24 11.01 16.21
N TYR A 165 -4.38 11.72 16.26
CA TYR A 165 -4.98 12.19 17.50
C TYR A 165 -6.45 11.80 17.63
N ARG A 166 -6.85 11.46 18.85
CA ARG A 166 -8.22 11.35 19.31
C ARG A 166 -8.49 12.42 20.37
N ILE A 167 -9.58 13.14 20.20
CA ILE A 167 -10.01 14.20 21.11
C ILE A 167 -11.38 13.80 21.66
N ASP A 168 -11.47 13.57 22.96
CA ASP A 168 -12.70 13.23 23.67
C ASP A 168 -13.21 14.44 24.45
N ILE A 169 -14.51 14.76 24.29
CA ILE A 169 -15.23 15.76 25.10
C ILE A 169 -16.59 15.22 25.52
N GLY A 170 -16.69 14.79 26.77
CA GLY A 170 -17.92 14.16 27.28
C GLY A 170 -18.23 12.85 26.54
N LYS A 171 -19.24 12.88 25.65
CA LYS A 171 -19.66 11.72 24.83
C LYS A 171 -19.21 11.83 23.37
N GLU A 172 -18.67 12.97 22.95
CA GLU A 172 -18.25 13.18 21.58
C GLU A 172 -16.79 12.82 21.40
N VAL A 173 -16.49 12.25 20.24
CA VAL A 173 -15.15 11.81 19.85
C VAL A 173 -14.83 12.45 18.51
N PHE A 174 -13.68 13.12 18.45
CA PHE A 174 -13.13 13.70 17.24
C PHE A 174 -11.77 13.07 16.93
N TYR A 175 -11.44 12.99 15.65
CA TYR A 175 -10.17 12.45 15.16
C TYR A 175 -9.45 13.51 14.33
N ALA A 176 -8.13 13.60 14.48
CA ALA A 176 -7.28 14.50 13.69
C ALA A 176 -6.11 13.72 13.11
N LEU A 177 -5.79 14.01 11.84
CA LEU A 177 -4.66 13.43 11.11
C LEU A 177 -3.32 13.98 11.58
N ASP A 178 -3.26 15.27 11.89
CA ASP A 178 -2.02 15.96 12.22
C ASP A 178 -2.23 16.99 13.33
N ASP A 179 -1.15 17.66 13.71
CA ASP A 179 -1.16 18.68 14.74
C ASP A 179 -1.98 19.92 14.37
N ALA A 180 -2.04 20.27 13.09
CA ALA A 180 -2.79 21.42 12.60
C ALA A 180 -4.30 21.16 12.71
N GLU A 181 -4.77 19.98 12.29
CA GLU A 181 -6.16 19.55 12.41
C GLU A 181 -6.55 19.39 13.88
N LYS A 182 -5.65 18.83 14.71
CA LYS A 182 -5.86 18.75 16.17
C LYS A 182 -6.10 20.14 16.75
N GLN A 183 -5.25 21.11 16.44
CA GLN A 183 -5.40 22.48 16.93
C GLN A 183 -6.69 23.12 16.41
N GLY A 184 -7.01 22.95 15.12
CA GLY A 184 -8.25 23.46 14.55
C GLY A 184 -9.52 22.90 15.21
N ILE A 185 -9.52 21.61 15.59
CA ILE A 185 -10.62 21.01 16.34
C ILE A 185 -10.72 21.61 17.74
N LEU A 186 -9.60 21.78 18.45
CA LEU A 186 -9.58 22.37 19.80
C LEU A 186 -10.07 23.83 19.78
N ASP A 187 -9.63 24.61 18.80
CA ASP A 187 -10.03 26.00 18.63
C ASP A 187 -11.53 26.12 18.33
N ARG A 188 -12.05 25.27 17.43
CA ARG A 188 -13.49 25.19 17.13
C ARG A 188 -14.32 24.85 18.37
N LEU A 189 -13.92 23.81 19.11
CA LEU A 189 -14.64 23.38 20.32
C LEU A 189 -14.62 24.47 21.40
N THR A 190 -13.54 25.23 21.49
CA THR A 190 -13.41 26.38 22.40
C THR A 190 -14.30 27.53 21.97
N ALA A 191 -14.33 27.87 20.67
CA ALA A 191 -15.17 28.92 20.10
C ALA A 191 -16.67 28.63 20.27
N GLU A 192 -17.06 27.36 20.13
CA GLU A 192 -18.43 26.86 20.38
C GLU A 192 -18.79 26.85 21.88
N LYS A 193 -17.88 27.26 22.77
CA LYS A 193 -18.06 27.27 24.24
C LYS A 193 -18.50 25.91 24.78
N ARG A 194 -18.02 24.81 24.19
CA ARG A 194 -18.37 23.47 24.64
C ARG A 194 -17.84 23.26 26.06
N THR A 195 -18.75 22.93 26.98
CA THR A 195 -18.42 22.72 28.38
C THR A 195 -17.97 21.28 28.60
N GLY A 196 -16.68 21.06 28.88
CA GLY A 196 -16.15 19.73 29.21
C GLY A 196 -14.63 19.70 29.19
N LYS A 197 -14.02 18.82 30.00
CA LYS A 197 -12.58 18.58 29.94
C LYS A 197 -12.26 17.87 28.61
N MET A 198 -11.52 18.54 27.74
CA MET A 198 -11.01 17.93 26.51
C MET A 198 -9.84 17.02 26.86
N SER A 199 -9.91 15.75 26.45
CA SER A 199 -8.84 14.77 26.62
C SER A 199 -8.27 14.44 25.25
N VAL A 200 -6.97 14.68 25.05
CA VAL A 200 -6.28 14.37 23.80
C VAL A 200 -5.43 13.12 24.00
N THR A 201 -5.61 12.13 23.13
CA THR A 201 -4.83 10.89 23.08
C THR A 201 -4.13 10.81 21.73
N ARG A 202 -2.82 10.55 21.72
CA ARG A 202 -2.04 10.34 20.50
C ARG A 202 -1.91 8.84 20.24
N PHE A 203 -2.22 8.42 19.01
CA PHE A 203 -1.95 7.05 18.56
C PHE A 203 -0.51 6.96 18.07
N LYS A 204 0.23 5.93 18.48
CA LYS A 204 1.58 5.66 17.95
C LYS A 204 1.59 4.68 16.80
N GLY A 205 0.60 3.79 16.75
CA GLY A 205 0.45 2.78 15.71
C GLY A 205 -0.97 2.24 15.66
N LEU A 206 -1.30 1.56 14.57
CA LEU A 206 -2.63 1.00 14.30
C LEU A 206 -3.02 -0.08 15.33
N GLY A 207 -2.03 -0.76 15.92
CA GLY A 207 -2.24 -1.76 16.97
C GLY A 207 -2.79 -1.20 18.28
N GLU A 208 -2.67 0.11 18.53
CA GLU A 208 -3.22 0.77 19.72
C GLU A 208 -4.72 1.11 19.56
N MET A 209 -5.25 1.01 18.34
CA MET A 209 -6.65 1.31 18.05
C MET A 209 -7.51 0.07 18.24
N ASN A 210 -8.62 0.23 18.96
CA ASN A 210 -9.62 -0.82 19.06
C ASN A 210 -10.30 -1.04 17.68
N PRO A 211 -10.78 -2.25 17.35
CA PRO A 211 -11.39 -2.52 16.04
C PRO A 211 -12.52 -1.56 15.65
N SER A 212 -13.34 -1.10 16.61
CA SER A 212 -14.39 -0.11 16.35
C SER A 212 -13.83 1.26 15.94
N GLN A 213 -12.72 1.68 16.53
CA GLN A 213 -12.05 2.93 16.17
C GLN A 213 -11.40 2.80 14.79
N LEU A 214 -10.71 1.69 14.54
CA LEU A 214 -10.10 1.42 13.24
C LEU A 214 -11.16 1.41 12.14
N ARG A 215 -12.33 0.80 12.39
CA ARG A 215 -13.45 0.82 11.44
C ARG A 215 -13.82 2.25 11.05
N VAL A 216 -14.20 3.08 12.02
CA VAL A 216 -14.71 4.43 11.77
C VAL A 216 -13.64 5.36 11.20
N THR A 217 -12.36 5.10 11.45
CA THR A 217 -11.29 6.02 11.05
C THR A 217 -10.63 5.67 9.72
N THR A 218 -10.43 4.38 9.42
CA THR A 218 -9.64 3.95 8.25
C THR A 218 -10.37 3.04 7.29
N MET A 219 -11.41 2.32 7.73
CA MET A 219 -12.04 1.28 6.90
C MET A 219 -13.40 1.69 6.36
N ASP A 220 -14.21 2.40 7.14
CA ASP A 220 -15.58 2.78 6.80
C ASP A 220 -15.60 3.79 5.64
N PRO A 221 -16.22 3.46 4.49
CA PRO A 221 -16.27 4.35 3.33
C PRO A 221 -16.81 5.75 3.61
N ASP A 222 -17.71 5.90 4.58
CA ASP A 222 -18.40 7.16 4.86
C ASP A 222 -17.55 8.15 5.67
N THR A 223 -16.57 7.64 6.43
CA THR A 223 -15.81 8.44 7.39
C THR A 223 -14.29 8.36 7.22
N ARG A 224 -13.78 7.36 6.49
CA ARG A 224 -12.34 7.18 6.28
C ARG A 224 -11.73 8.24 5.37
N ARG A 225 -10.40 8.29 5.39
CA ARG A 225 -9.59 9.09 4.48
C ARG A 225 -8.65 8.19 3.70
N LEU A 226 -8.84 8.16 2.39
CA LEU A 226 -8.01 7.43 1.44
C LEU A 226 -7.44 8.42 0.44
N VAL A 227 -6.13 8.37 0.22
CA VAL A 227 -5.45 9.11 -0.84
C VAL A 227 -5.26 8.16 -2.00
N GLN A 228 -5.78 8.52 -3.18
CA GLN A 228 -5.56 7.76 -4.40
C GLN A 228 -4.15 8.04 -4.93
N LEU A 229 -3.38 6.99 -5.21
CA LEU A 229 -2.10 7.13 -5.87
C LEU A 229 -2.33 7.17 -7.38
N VAL A 230 -1.91 8.26 -8.00
CA VAL A 230 -2.00 8.48 -9.45
C VAL A 230 -0.61 8.82 -9.96
N LEU A 231 -0.27 8.29 -11.14
CA LEU A 231 0.93 8.69 -11.86
C LEU A 231 0.59 9.90 -12.72
N ASP A 232 1.14 11.04 -12.34
CA ASP A 232 1.10 12.24 -13.16
C ASP A 232 2.40 12.33 -13.97
N ASP A 233 2.28 12.21 -15.29
CA ASP A 233 3.40 12.35 -16.22
C ASP A 233 3.63 13.83 -16.62
N SER A 234 2.85 14.77 -16.08
CA SER A 234 2.94 16.20 -16.45
C SER A 234 4.05 16.98 -15.75
N ASP A 235 4.62 16.46 -14.65
CA ASP A 235 5.65 17.17 -13.88
C ASP A 235 7.06 17.01 -14.46
N ALA A 236 7.56 18.10 -15.05
CA ALA A 236 8.83 18.17 -15.78
C ALA A 236 10.10 18.23 -14.90
N SER A 237 9.99 18.30 -13.57
CA SER A 237 11.14 18.58 -12.68
C SER A 237 11.90 17.35 -12.18
N ALA A 238 11.29 16.16 -12.19
CA ALA A 238 11.92 14.84 -12.09
C ALA A 238 10.78 13.80 -12.14
N GLY A 239 10.71 12.98 -13.19
CA GLY A 239 9.66 11.98 -13.31
C GLY A 239 9.63 11.02 -12.11
N THR A 240 8.46 10.48 -11.77
CA THR A 240 8.25 9.53 -10.66
C THR A 240 9.32 8.44 -10.63
N ASP A 241 9.69 7.91 -11.81
CA ASP A 241 10.70 6.86 -11.93
C ASP A 241 12.10 7.33 -11.48
N GLU A 242 12.49 8.57 -11.76
CA GLU A 242 13.80 9.12 -11.36
C GLU A 242 13.87 9.33 -9.84
N VAL A 243 12.78 9.82 -9.24
CA VAL A 243 12.70 9.99 -7.79
C VAL A 243 12.76 8.64 -7.09
N MET A 244 11.97 7.67 -7.56
CA MET A 244 11.95 6.32 -7.01
C MET A 244 13.30 5.62 -7.18
N ASP A 245 13.97 5.80 -8.33
CA ASP A 245 15.29 5.25 -8.57
C ASP A 245 16.36 5.84 -7.66
N LYS A 246 16.35 7.16 -7.45
CA LYS A 246 17.22 7.81 -6.48
C LYS A 246 17.04 7.23 -5.07
N LEU A 247 15.79 7.04 -4.65
CA LEU A 247 15.47 6.55 -3.31
C LEU A 247 15.78 5.05 -3.12
N LEU A 248 15.54 4.22 -4.13
CA LEU A 248 15.55 2.76 -3.99
C LEU A 248 16.72 2.05 -4.68
N GLY A 249 17.43 2.74 -5.58
CA GLY A 249 18.59 2.21 -6.29
C GLY A 249 19.78 1.96 -5.36
N LYS A 250 20.36 0.76 -5.38
CA LYS A 250 21.46 0.37 -4.48
C LYS A 250 22.71 1.21 -4.71
N LYS A 251 22.99 1.57 -5.96
CA LYS A 251 24.19 2.32 -6.35
C LYS A 251 24.07 3.84 -6.16
N ARG A 252 22.88 4.36 -5.82
CA ARG A 252 22.59 5.80 -5.70
C ARG A 252 22.72 6.37 -4.29
N ALA A 253 23.60 5.78 -3.48
CA ALA A 253 23.79 6.21 -2.09
C ALA A 253 24.32 7.66 -1.98
N ALA A 254 25.18 8.10 -2.92
CA ALA A 254 25.68 9.47 -2.97
C ALA A 254 24.56 10.48 -3.22
N ASP A 255 23.70 10.20 -4.21
CA ASP A 255 22.56 11.04 -4.56
C ASP A 255 21.57 11.17 -3.39
N ARG A 256 21.30 10.08 -2.68
CA ARG A 256 20.46 10.13 -1.47
C ARG A 256 21.06 10.99 -0.38
N LYS A 257 22.37 10.86 -0.14
CA LYS A 257 23.06 11.68 0.84
C LYS A 257 22.94 13.17 0.50
N GLN A 258 23.23 13.53 -0.76
CA GLN A 258 23.11 14.91 -1.22
C GLN A 258 21.65 15.42 -1.12
N TRP A 259 20.67 14.58 -1.46
CA TRP A 259 19.26 14.91 -1.35
C TRP A 259 18.84 15.15 0.11
N LEU A 260 19.29 14.31 1.05
CA LEU A 260 19.04 14.49 2.49
C LEU A 260 19.69 15.77 3.03
N GLU A 261 20.93 16.05 2.64
CA GLU A 261 21.63 17.29 3.04
C GLU A 261 20.92 18.54 2.51
N ALA A 262 20.47 18.52 1.26
CA ALA A 262 19.73 19.62 0.66
C ALA A 262 18.33 19.78 1.27
N SER A 263 17.67 18.66 1.61
CA SER A 263 16.28 18.64 2.09
C SER A 263 16.14 18.73 3.61
N GLY A 264 17.26 18.70 4.35
CA GLY A 264 17.24 18.68 5.82
C GLY A 264 16.57 19.91 6.45
N HIS A 265 16.54 21.05 5.76
CA HIS A 265 15.84 22.25 6.21
C HIS A 265 14.31 22.12 6.20
N MET A 266 13.76 21.12 5.51
CA MET A 266 12.32 20.83 5.44
C MET A 266 11.89 19.76 6.45
N ALA A 267 12.83 19.15 7.18
CA ALA A 267 12.50 18.15 8.19
C ALA A 267 11.91 18.85 9.42
N ASP A 268 10.66 18.53 9.75
CA ASP A 268 10.07 18.89 11.04
C ASP A 268 10.79 18.09 12.13
N ILE A 269 11.72 18.76 12.82
CA ILE A 269 12.34 18.24 14.04
C ILE A 269 11.30 18.44 15.17
N ALA A 270 10.36 17.51 15.26
CA ALA A 270 9.43 17.42 16.38
C ALA A 270 10.12 16.88 17.64
#